data_AF-A0A1L3LSH3-F1
#
_entry.id   AF-A0A1L3LSH3-F1
#
_cell.length_a   1.000
_cell.length_b   1.000
_cell.length_c   1.000
_cell.angle_alpha   90.00
_cell.angle_beta   90.00
_cell.angle_gamma   90.00
#
_symmetry.space_group_name_H-M   'P 1'
#
loop_
_entity.id
_entity.type
_entity.pdbx_description
1 polymer ?
#
loop_
_entity_poly.entity_id
_entity_poly.type
_entity_poly.pdbx_seq_one_letter_code
_entity_poly.pdbx_strand_id
1 'polypeptide(L)'
;MTEEKTTRLRERMIEDMHIRGMGDKAQKGHIRAIKDFAAFLGRSPDTATPEELRAYQLHMTNAGVTPSTFNVRIIALRFFFAVTCGREEMKRYMQFQRKRPVKQSWRICPVR
;
A
#
# COMPACT_ATOMS: atom_id res chain seq x y z
N MET A 1 -18.54 -11.38 16.60
CA MET A 1 -19.18 -11.30 15.27
C MET A 1 -18.36 -10.44 14.29
N THR A 2 -17.05 -10.70 14.16
CA THR A 2 -16.14 -9.93 13.28
C THR A 2 -15.52 -10.77 12.16
N GLU A 3 -15.66 -12.10 12.22
CA GLU A 3 -14.98 -13.01 11.30
C GLU A 3 -15.58 -13.02 9.89
N GLU A 4 -16.93 -12.99 9.75
CA GLU A 4 -17.64 -13.01 8.46
C GLU A 4 -17.43 -11.76 7.58
N LYS A 5 -17.13 -10.60 8.19
CA LYS A 5 -16.91 -9.36 7.41
C LYS A 5 -15.56 -9.38 6.70
N THR A 6 -14.53 -9.90 7.37
CA THR A 6 -13.18 -10.02 6.81
C THR A 6 -13.15 -10.97 5.61
N THR A 7 -13.89 -12.07 5.65
CA THR A 7 -13.99 -13.01 4.52
C THR A 7 -14.71 -12.38 3.34
N ARG A 8 -15.88 -11.76 3.56
CA ARG A 8 -16.63 -11.07 2.49
C ARG A 8 -15.88 -9.89 1.87
N LEU A 9 -15.16 -9.11 2.67
CA LEU A 9 -14.35 -7.98 2.19
C LEU A 9 -13.18 -8.46 1.32
N ARG A 10 -12.56 -9.59 1.69
CA ARG A 10 -11.49 -10.21 0.92
C ARG A 10 -11.99 -10.77 -0.41
N GLU A 11 -13.15 -11.43 -0.42
CA GLU A 11 -13.78 -11.96 -1.64
C GLU A 11 -14.09 -10.84 -2.62
N ARG A 12 -14.74 -9.76 -2.16
CA ARG A 12 -15.03 -8.58 -2.99
C ARG A 12 -13.76 -8.01 -3.63
N MET A 13 -12.68 -7.89 -2.86
CA MET A 13 -11.41 -7.40 -3.41
C MET A 13 -10.86 -8.32 -4.51
N ILE A 14 -11.01 -9.64 -4.38
CA ILE A 14 -10.58 -10.61 -5.39
C ILE A 14 -11.42 -10.48 -6.66
N GLU A 15 -12.74 -10.37 -6.51
CA GLU A 15 -13.67 -10.13 -7.62
C GLU A 15 -13.32 -8.82 -8.36
N ASP A 16 -13.10 -7.72 -7.62
CA ASP A 16 -12.72 -6.43 -8.19
C ASP A 16 -11.41 -6.50 -8.99
N MET A 17 -10.43 -7.27 -8.50
CA MET A 17 -9.17 -7.50 -9.22
C MET A 17 -9.38 -8.33 -10.48
N HIS A 18 -10.27 -9.32 -10.44
CA HIS A 18 -10.61 -10.16 -11.58
C HIS A 18 -11.35 -9.36 -12.67
N ILE A 19 -12.35 -8.55 -12.29
CA ILE A 19 -13.09 -7.66 -13.20
C ILE A 19 -12.14 -6.72 -13.95
N ARG A 20 -11.07 -6.25 -13.30
CA ARG A 20 -10.07 -5.36 -13.90
C ARG A 20 -8.96 -6.08 -14.67
N GLY A 21 -9.04 -7.40 -14.81
CA GLY A 21 -8.05 -8.19 -15.54
C GLY A 21 -6.66 -8.16 -14.90
N MET A 22 -6.57 -8.04 -13.57
CA MET A 22 -5.29 -8.01 -12.87
C MET A 22 -4.62 -9.39 -12.91
N GLY A 23 -3.36 -9.45 -13.34
CA GLY A 23 -2.62 -10.72 -13.38
C GLY A 23 -2.31 -11.29 -11.99
N ASP A 24 -2.18 -12.62 -11.89
CA ASP A 24 -2.05 -13.37 -10.63
C ASP A 24 -0.97 -12.85 -9.69
N LYS A 25 0.19 -12.47 -10.25
CA LYS A 25 1.31 -11.93 -9.45
C LYS A 25 0.93 -10.61 -8.78
N ALA A 26 0.22 -9.74 -9.48
CA ALA A 26 -0.27 -8.49 -8.94
C ALA A 26 -1.37 -8.73 -7.90
N GLN A 27 -2.31 -9.66 -8.16
CA GLN A 27 -3.34 -10.03 -7.18
C GLN A 27 -2.73 -10.51 -5.86
N LYS A 28 -1.77 -11.44 -5.93
CA LYS A 28 -1.06 -11.94 -4.73
C LYS A 28 -0.35 -10.82 -3.98
N GLY A 29 0.27 -9.89 -4.70
CA GLY A 29 0.91 -8.71 -4.12
C GLY A 29 -0.07 -7.80 -3.40
N HIS A 30 -1.24 -7.56 -3.99
CA HIS A 30 -2.30 -6.75 -3.40
C HIS A 30 -2.88 -7.39 -2.13
N ILE A 31 -3.21 -8.69 -2.18
CA ILE A 31 -3.72 -9.43 -1.02
C ILE A 31 -2.72 -9.37 0.14
N ARG A 32 -1.42 -9.59 -0.14
CA ARG A 32 -0.37 -9.51 0.88
C ARG A 32 -0.27 -8.11 1.49
N ALA A 33 -0.32 -7.07 0.66
CA ALA A 33 -0.25 -5.70 1.15
C ALA A 33 -1.41 -5.33 2.09
N ILE A 34 -2.63 -5.77 1.77
CA ILE A 34 -3.81 -5.53 2.63
C ILE A 34 -3.76 -6.37 3.90
N LYS A 35 -3.26 -7.61 3.83
CA LYS A 35 -3.03 -8.44 5.02
C LYS A 35 -2.02 -7.79 5.97
N ASP A 36 -0.89 -7.31 5.44
CA ASP A 36 0.13 -6.62 6.23
C ASP A 36 -0.43 -5.34 6.88
N PHE A 37 -1.28 -4.61 6.17
CA PHE A 37 -1.94 -3.41 6.69
C PHE A 37 -2.97 -3.73 7.78
N ALA A 38 -3.81 -4.74 7.58
CA ALA A 38 -4.77 -5.19 8.60
C ALA A 38 -4.05 -5.68 9.87
N ALA A 39 -2.91 -6.37 9.71
CA ALA A 39 -2.07 -6.77 10.84
C ALA A 39 -1.49 -5.57 11.60
N PHE A 40 -1.09 -4.51 10.90
CA PHE A 40 -0.66 -3.26 11.52
C PHE A 40 -1.79 -2.57 12.31
N LEU A 41 -3.02 -2.58 11.80
CA LEU A 41 -4.17 -1.98 12.47
C LEU A 41 -4.73 -2.84 13.62
N GLY A 42 -4.54 -4.15 13.58
CA GLY A 42 -5.19 -5.10 14.49
C GLY A 42 -6.71 -5.21 14.30
N ARG A 43 -7.24 -4.63 13.21
CA ARG A 43 -8.67 -4.59 12.88
C ARG A 43 -8.91 -4.57 11.37
N SER A 44 -10.18 -4.61 10.99
CA SER A 44 -10.58 -4.63 9.58
C SER A 44 -10.10 -3.35 8.85
N PRO A 45 -9.42 -3.49 7.68
CA PRO A 45 -8.75 -2.38 7.01
C PRO A 45 -9.69 -1.35 6.38
N ASP A 46 -10.97 -1.69 6.16
CA ASP A 46 -12.00 -0.75 5.69
C ASP A 46 -12.30 0.38 6.68
N THR A 47 -12.08 0.13 7.98
CA THR A 47 -12.31 1.10 9.08
C THR A 47 -11.18 2.10 9.28
N ALA A 48 -10.14 2.06 8.44
CA ALA A 48 -8.97 2.91 8.62
C ALA A 48 -9.30 4.40 8.45
N THR A 49 -8.62 5.23 9.24
CA THR A 49 -8.65 6.70 9.13
C THR A 49 -7.44 7.22 8.34
N PRO A 50 -7.50 8.48 7.86
CA PRO A 50 -6.35 9.14 7.22
C PRO A 50 -5.08 9.15 8.09
N GLU A 51 -5.24 9.31 9.41
CA GLU A 51 -4.15 9.33 10.38
C GLU A 51 -3.47 7.97 10.48
N GLU A 52 -4.24 6.88 10.44
CA GLU A 52 -3.72 5.52 10.44
C GLU A 52 -3.00 5.18 9.13
N LEU A 53 -3.49 5.69 7.99
CA LEU A 53 -2.78 5.59 6.70
C LEU A 53 -1.42 6.30 6.75
N ARG A 54 -1.37 7.47 7.40
CA ARG A 54 -0.11 8.20 7.62
C ARG A 54 0.80 7.43 8.56
N ALA A 55 0.27 6.88 9.65
CA ALA A 55 1.03 6.09 10.62
C ALA A 55 1.64 4.84 9.97
N TYR A 56 0.88 4.15 9.11
CA TYR A 56 1.38 2.97 8.40
C TYR A 56 2.51 3.30 7.41
N GLN A 57 2.39 4.42 6.68
CA GLN A 57 3.47 4.90 5.82
C GLN A 57 4.74 5.24 6.60
N LEU A 58 4.59 5.85 7.77
CA LEU A 58 5.73 6.12 8.65
C LEU A 58 6.34 4.83 9.20
N HIS A 59 5.53 3.87 9.62
CA HIS A 59 5.98 2.56 10.08
C HIS A 59 6.82 1.85 9.01
N MET A 60 6.34 1.77 7.77
CA MET A 60 7.10 1.17 6.67
C MET A 60 8.42 1.91 6.38
N THR A 61 8.41 3.23 6.49
CA THR A 61 9.61 4.06 6.29
C THR A 61 10.65 3.78 7.37
N ASN A 62 10.23 3.74 8.64
CA ASN A 62 11.11 3.47 9.78
C ASN A 62 11.63 2.02 9.77
N ALA A 63 10.82 1.07 9.29
CA ALA A 63 11.22 -0.32 9.11
C ALA A 63 12.19 -0.55 7.93
N GLY A 64 12.56 0.49 7.17
CA GLY A 64 13.49 0.37 6.05
C GLY A 64 12.93 -0.40 4.85
N VAL A 65 11.60 -0.42 4.67
CA VAL A 65 10.98 -1.05 3.50
C VAL A 65 11.49 -0.39 2.23
N THR A 66 11.91 -1.19 1.25
CA THR A 66 12.44 -0.65 -0.01
C THR A 66 11.39 0.21 -0.72
N PRO A 67 11.78 1.27 -1.46
CA PRO A 67 10.82 2.12 -2.18
C PRO A 67 9.92 1.33 -3.14
N SER A 68 10.43 0.28 -3.76
CA SER A 68 9.64 -0.59 -4.65
C SER A 68 8.54 -1.32 -3.88
N THR A 69 8.86 -1.96 -2.76
CA THR A 69 7.87 -2.64 -1.91
C THR A 69 6.88 -1.65 -1.32
N PHE A 70 7.36 -0.49 -0.86
CA PHE A 70 6.52 0.58 -0.35
C PHE A 70 5.48 1.00 -1.39
N ASN A 71 5.91 1.27 -2.62
CA ASN A 71 5.02 1.71 -3.69
C ASN A 71 4.01 0.63 -4.10
N VAL A 72 4.40 -0.65 -4.12
CA VAL A 72 3.45 -1.76 -4.34
C VAL A 72 2.36 -1.78 -3.26
N ARG A 73 2.74 -1.59 -1.98
CA ARG A 73 1.76 -1.51 -0.88
C ARG A 73 0.84 -0.30 -1.02
N ILE A 74 1.36 0.85 -1.44
CA ILE A 74 0.56 2.05 -1.71
C ILE A 74 -0.42 1.83 -2.87
N ILE A 75 0.00 1.20 -3.97
CA ILE A 75 -0.88 0.88 -5.09
C ILE A 75 -2.03 -0.02 -4.62
N ALA A 76 -1.71 -1.06 -3.85
CA ALA A 76 -2.71 -1.97 -3.31
C ALA A 76 -3.72 -1.27 -2.39
N LEU A 77 -3.25 -0.40 -1.49
CA LEU A 77 -4.14 0.39 -0.61
C LEU A 77 -5.02 1.34 -1.40
N ARG A 78 -4.46 2.07 -2.36
CA ARG A 78 -5.22 2.99 -3.22
C ARG A 78 -6.30 2.26 -4.01
N PHE A 79 -6.00 1.06 -4.51
CA PHE A 79 -6.96 0.20 -5.18
C PHE A 79 -8.08 -0.25 -4.22
N PHE A 80 -7.69 -0.84 -3.09
CA PHE A 80 -8.62 -1.38 -2.10
C PHE A 80 -9.62 -0.32 -1.60
N PHE A 81 -9.14 0.86 -1.18
CA PHE A 81 -10.05 1.88 -0.69
C PHE A 81 -10.95 2.44 -1.78
N ALA A 82 -10.43 2.67 -2.97
CA ALA A 82 -11.19 3.32 -4.03
C ALA A 82 -12.19 2.41 -4.72
N VAL A 83 -11.82 1.15 -4.94
CA VAL A 83 -12.63 0.18 -5.69
C VAL A 83 -13.46 -0.65 -4.74
N THR A 84 -12.82 -1.34 -3.79
CA THR A 84 -13.50 -2.28 -2.90
C THR A 84 -14.32 -1.57 -1.82
N CYS A 85 -13.80 -0.49 -1.23
CA CYS A 85 -14.52 0.27 -0.19
C CYS A 85 -15.34 1.46 -0.73
N GLY A 86 -15.16 1.86 -2.00
CA GLY A 86 -15.83 3.03 -2.58
C GLY A 86 -15.40 4.39 -1.98
N ARG A 87 -14.23 4.45 -1.34
CA ARG A 87 -13.65 5.62 -0.66
C ARG A 87 -12.50 6.20 -1.45
N GLU A 88 -12.80 6.83 -2.58
CA GLU A 88 -11.77 7.38 -3.47
C GLU A 88 -10.95 8.52 -2.83
N GLU A 89 -11.55 9.27 -1.91
CA GLU A 89 -10.92 10.36 -1.18
C GLU A 89 -9.65 9.93 -0.43
N MET A 90 -9.59 8.65 -0.02
CA MET A 90 -8.46 8.08 0.72
C MET A 90 -7.14 8.12 -0.04
N LYS A 91 -7.19 8.15 -1.37
CA LYS A 91 -6.01 8.30 -2.23
C LYS A 91 -5.18 9.53 -1.88
N ARG A 92 -5.78 10.60 -1.36
CA ARG A 92 -5.08 11.87 -1.05
C ARG A 92 -4.10 11.73 0.11
N TYR A 93 -4.30 10.74 0.99
CA TYR A 93 -3.47 10.53 2.18
C TYR A 93 -2.31 9.54 1.94
N MET A 94 -2.23 8.94 0.75
CA MET A 94 -1.24 7.91 0.42
C MET A 94 -0.22 8.45 -0.58
N GLN A 95 1.02 8.60 -0.11
CA GLN A 95 2.13 9.17 -0.87
C GLN A 95 3.00 8.06 -1.45
N PHE A 96 3.56 8.29 -2.63
CA PHE A 96 4.58 7.40 -3.19
C PHE A 96 5.96 7.78 -2.66
N GLN A 97 6.76 6.78 -2.31
CA GLN A 97 8.18 7.01 -2.03
C GLN A 97 8.94 7.13 -3.34
N ARG A 98 9.61 8.27 -3.51
CA ARG A 98 10.65 8.42 -4.54
C ARG A 98 11.96 7.88 -3.97
N LYS A 99 12.78 7.24 -4.80
CA LYS A 99 14.17 6.99 -4.44
C LYS A 99 14.79 8.33 -4.06
N ARG A 100 15.34 8.45 -2.84
CA ARG A 100 16.24 9.57 -2.53
C ARG A 100 17.37 9.51 -3.57
N PRO A 101 17.75 10.64 -4.19
CA PRO A 101 18.99 10.65 -4.93
C PRO A 101 20.07 10.23 -3.95
N VAL A 102 20.74 9.10 -4.24
CA VAL A 102 21.99 8.77 -3.58
C VAL A 102 22.82 10.03 -3.73
N LYS A 103 23.33 10.60 -2.63
CA LYS A 103 24.29 11.70 -2.73
C LYS A 103 25.41 11.17 -3.61
N GLN A 104 25.43 11.53 -4.89
CA GLN A 104 26.61 11.37 -5.69
C GLN A 104 27.61 12.25 -4.98
N SER A 105 28.57 11.62 -4.30
CA SER A 105 29.82 12.28 -3.96
C SER A 105 30.29 12.88 -5.27
N TRP A 106 30.15 14.20 -5.40
CA TRP A 106 30.81 14.94 -6.46
C TRP A 106 32.29 14.72 -6.22
N ARG A 107 32.85 13.65 -6.80
CA ARG A 107 34.28 13.59 -7.02
C ARG A 107 34.55 14.71 -8.00
N ILE A 108 35.07 15.81 -7.48
CA ILE A 108 35.68 16.88 -8.25
C ILE A 108 36.73 16.20 -9.12
N CYS A 109 36.46 16.05 -10.42
CA CYS A 109 37.50 15.69 -11.38
C CYS A 109 38.48 16.87 -11.40
N PRO A 110 39.77 16.69 -11.09
CA PRO A 110 40.73 17.75 -11.30
C PRO A 110 40.87 17.93 -12.82
N VAL A 111 40.56 19.13 -13.30
CA VAL A 111 40.91 19.56 -14.65
C VAL A 111 42.42 19.53 -14.74
N ARG A 112 42.95 18.74 -15.68
CA ARG A 112 44.38 18.66 -15.98
C ARG A 112 44.74 19.70 -17.03
#